data_AF-A0A916YW96-F1
#
_entry.id   AF-A0A916YW96-F1
#
_cell.length_a   1.000
_cell.length_b   1.000
_cell.length_c   1.000
_cell.angle_alpha   90.00
_cell.angle_beta   90.00
_cell.angle_gamma   90.00
#
_symmetry.space_group_name_H-M   'P 1'
#
loop_
_entity.id
_entity.type
_entity.pdbx_description
1 polymer ?
#
loop_
_entity_poly.entity_id
_entity_poly.type
_entity_poly.pdbx_seq_one_letter_code
_entity_poly.pdbx_strand_id
1 'polypeptide(L)'
;MKPDRHRLLRLRRIERIRAIASHAAAAQAAEAEGTLAQLLALRERTVDIQASYDPRHADDGASLLHMVRFREGLSRITAQTDTDIDNARTAADRRQDERRHAEKRRAHAQDRAEDCRRMIERGGQFLPTPGRKAIWHDT
;
A
#
# COMPACT_ATOMS: atom_id res chain seq x y z
N MET A 1 17.30 -17.60 -31.98
CA MET A 1 15.97 -17.59 -31.30
C MET A 1 15.07 -16.56 -31.97
N LYS A 2 13.78 -16.84 -32.18
CA LYS A 2 12.84 -15.89 -32.82
C LYS A 2 12.70 -14.60 -31.98
N PRO A 3 12.71 -13.39 -32.59
CA PRO A 3 12.69 -12.11 -31.89
C PRO A 3 11.50 -11.95 -30.92
N ASP A 4 10.35 -12.54 -31.24
CA ASP A 4 9.16 -12.50 -30.38
C ASP A 4 9.35 -13.22 -29.04
N ARG A 5 10.15 -14.31 -29.03
CA ARG A 5 10.44 -15.06 -27.81
C ARG A 5 11.34 -14.26 -26.86
N HIS A 6 12.29 -13.47 -27.40
CA HIS A 6 13.12 -12.58 -26.59
C HIS A 6 12.30 -11.43 -25.99
N ARG A 7 11.38 -10.85 -26.77
CA ARG A 7 10.43 -9.85 -26.29
C ARG A 7 9.55 -10.38 -25.14
N LEU A 8 9.02 -11.59 -25.28
CA LEU A 8 8.23 -12.24 -24.22
C LEU A 8 9.03 -12.47 -22.94
N LEU A 9 10.28 -12.94 -23.04
CA LEU A 9 11.15 -13.13 -21.87
C LEU A 9 11.41 -11.81 -21.13
N ARG A 10 11.65 -10.72 -21.86
CA ARG A 10 11.81 -9.39 -21.28
C ARG A 10 10.53 -8.93 -20.56
N LEU A 11 9.36 -9.15 -21.14
CA LEU A 11 8.08 -8.80 -20.53
C LEU A 11 7.83 -9.61 -19.25
N ARG A 12 8.07 -10.91 -19.25
CA ARG A 12 7.98 -11.75 -18.03
C ARG A 12 8.94 -11.33 -16.94
N ARG A 13 10.14 -10.86 -17.29
CA ARG A 13 11.08 -10.31 -16.30
C ARG A 13 10.53 -9.03 -15.67
N ILE A 14 9.95 -8.14 -16.47
CA ILE A 14 9.31 -6.92 -15.97
C ILE A 14 8.12 -7.26 -15.07
N GLU A 15 7.25 -8.16 -15.51
CA GLU A 15 6.12 -8.67 -14.73
C GLU A 15 6.58 -9.19 -13.36
N ARG A 16 7.62 -10.02 -13.31
CA ARG A 16 8.18 -10.53 -12.05
C ARG A 16 8.67 -9.41 -11.13
N ILE A 17 9.39 -8.43 -11.67
CA ILE A 17 9.85 -7.27 -10.89
C ILE A 17 8.65 -6.48 -10.35
N ARG A 18 7.60 -6.29 -11.17
CA ARG A 18 6.38 -5.59 -10.73
C ARG A 18 5.58 -6.37 -9.70
N ALA A 19 5.56 -7.70 -9.78
CA ALA A 19 4.93 -8.55 -8.77
C ALA A 19 5.63 -8.41 -7.41
N ILE A 20 6.97 -8.46 -7.40
CA ILE A 20 7.76 -8.22 -6.16
C ILE A 20 7.50 -6.83 -5.61
N ALA A 21 7.50 -5.80 -6.47
CA ALA A 21 7.21 -4.43 -6.04
C ALA A 21 5.78 -4.26 -5.49
N SER A 22 4.78 -4.93 -6.09
CA SER A 22 3.41 -4.91 -5.57
C SER A 22 3.31 -5.60 -4.21
N HIS A 23 3.95 -6.76 -4.04
CA HIS A 23 4.02 -7.45 -2.76
C HIS A 23 4.70 -6.60 -1.66
N ALA A 24 5.82 -5.96 -1.98
CA ALA A 24 6.50 -5.06 -1.06
C ALA A 24 5.62 -3.86 -0.66
N ALA A 25 4.92 -3.25 -1.62
CA ALA A 25 3.99 -2.16 -1.34
C ALA A 25 2.81 -2.62 -0.48
N ALA A 26 2.29 -3.83 -0.69
CA ALA A 26 1.24 -4.42 0.14
C ALA A 26 1.69 -4.67 1.58
N ALA A 27 2.90 -5.20 1.77
CA ALA A 27 3.48 -5.39 3.10
C ALA A 27 3.67 -4.05 3.84
N GLN A 28 4.21 -3.03 3.16
CA GLN A 28 4.39 -1.69 3.74
C GLN A 28 3.05 -1.01 4.10
N ALA A 29 2.00 -1.22 3.29
CA ALA A 29 0.67 -0.73 3.62
C ALA A 29 0.10 -1.42 4.87
N ALA A 30 0.23 -2.76 4.95
CA ALA A 30 -0.22 -3.51 6.13
C ALA A 30 0.53 -3.11 7.41
N GLU A 31 1.84 -2.85 7.33
CA GLU A 31 2.64 -2.36 8.47
C GLU A 31 2.18 -0.98 8.95
N ALA A 32 1.88 -0.07 8.01
CA ALA A 32 1.37 1.26 8.34
C ALA A 32 -0.03 1.21 8.98
N GLU A 33 -0.93 0.39 8.43
CA GLU A 33 -2.26 0.13 9.01
C GLU A 33 -2.14 -0.50 10.41
N GLY A 34 -1.21 -1.43 10.60
CA GLY A 34 -0.93 -2.06 11.89
C GLY A 34 -0.44 -1.06 12.94
N THR A 35 0.46 -0.16 12.56
CA THR A 35 0.92 0.92 13.44
C THR A 35 -0.22 1.84 13.86
N LEU A 36 -1.07 2.25 12.90
CA LEU A 36 -2.25 3.06 13.20
C LEU A 36 -3.20 2.36 14.19
N ALA A 37 -3.47 1.07 13.97
CA ALA A 37 -4.31 0.28 14.87
C ALA A 37 -3.72 0.21 16.30
N GLN A 38 -2.40 0.04 16.44
CA GLN A 38 -1.73 0.04 17.74
C GLN A 38 -1.87 1.38 18.47
N LEU A 39 -1.71 2.50 17.75
CA LEU A 39 -1.86 3.83 18.33
C LEU A 39 -3.30 4.13 18.77
N LEU A 40 -4.28 3.73 17.96
CA LEU A 40 -5.70 3.83 18.33
C LEU A 40 -6.00 3.03 19.60
N ALA A 41 -5.51 1.79 19.69
CA ALA A 41 -5.67 0.96 20.89
C ALA A 41 -4.95 1.54 22.12
N LEU A 42 -3.76 2.13 21.93
CA LEU A 42 -3.03 2.81 23.01
C LEU A 42 -3.81 4.01 23.53
N ARG A 43 -4.36 4.83 22.63
CA ARG A 43 -5.18 5.98 22.98
C ARG A 43 -6.41 5.55 23.79
N GLU A 44 -7.17 4.58 23.29
CA GLU A 44 -8.35 4.05 23.96
C GLU A 44 -8.02 3.58 25.38
N ARG A 45 -6.98 2.74 25.52
CA ARG A 45 -6.53 2.26 26.83
C ARG A 45 -6.12 3.40 27.77
N THR A 46 -5.45 4.43 27.24
CA THR A 46 -5.01 5.58 28.05
C THR A 46 -6.21 6.38 28.56
N VAL A 47 -7.24 6.56 27.73
CA VAL A 47 -8.50 7.20 28.12
C VAL A 47 -9.23 6.39 29.18
N ASP A 48 -9.31 5.05 29.05
CA ASP A 48 -9.94 4.18 30.04
C ASP A 48 -9.22 4.22 31.40
N ILE A 49 -7.88 4.20 31.37
CA ILE A 49 -7.07 4.37 32.58
C ILE A 49 -7.38 5.75 33.18
N GLN A 50 -7.37 6.82 32.39
CA GLN A 50 -7.63 8.17 32.87
C GLN A 50 -9.02 8.30 33.52
N ALA A 51 -10.04 7.66 32.96
CA ALA A 51 -11.40 7.63 33.50
C ALA A 51 -11.48 6.88 34.85
N SER A 52 -10.63 5.87 35.05
CA SER A 52 -10.56 5.09 36.29
C SER A 52 -10.00 5.91 37.48
N TYR A 53 -9.27 7.00 37.23
CA TYR A 53 -8.76 7.91 38.26
C TYR A 53 -9.68 9.13 38.43
N ASP A 54 -10.88 8.92 38.96
CA ASP A 54 -11.81 10.00 39.31
C ASP A 54 -11.40 10.66 40.65
N PRO A 55 -11.06 11.97 40.66
CA PRO A 55 -10.70 12.73 41.86
C PRO A 55 -11.73 12.64 43.01
N ARG A 56 -13.00 12.31 42.70
CA ARG A 56 -14.06 12.14 43.70
C ARG A 56 -13.84 10.95 44.63
N HIS A 57 -12.99 9.99 44.26
CA HIS A 57 -12.64 8.83 45.08
C HIS A 57 -11.41 9.08 45.98
N ALA A 58 -10.91 10.32 46.07
CA ALA A 58 -9.77 10.63 46.93
C ALA A 58 -10.19 10.69 48.41
N ASP A 59 -9.48 9.96 49.27
CA ASP A 59 -9.73 9.93 50.72
C ASP A 59 -9.20 11.18 51.44
N ASP A 60 -8.14 11.80 50.90
CA ASP A 60 -7.53 13.00 51.46
C ASP A 60 -6.96 13.95 50.37
N GLY A 61 -6.50 15.12 50.81
CA GLY A 61 -5.95 16.14 49.90
C GLY A 61 -4.65 15.73 49.22
N ALA A 62 -3.83 14.89 49.85
CA ALA A 62 -2.58 14.40 49.25
C ALA A 62 -2.87 13.41 48.11
N SER A 63 -3.79 12.49 48.32
CA SER A 63 -4.29 11.54 47.32
C SER A 63 -4.97 12.26 46.17
N LEU A 64 -5.77 13.29 46.47
CA LEU A 64 -6.37 14.15 45.46
C LEU A 64 -5.31 14.79 44.55
N LEU A 65 -4.28 15.41 45.15
CA LEU A 65 -3.19 16.04 44.40
C LEU A 65 -2.44 15.03 43.54
N HIS A 66 -2.19 13.82 44.06
CA HIS A 66 -1.55 12.74 43.31
C HIS A 66 -2.40 12.31 42.10
N MET A 67 -3.70 12.09 42.30
CA MET A 67 -4.63 11.71 41.23
C MET A 67 -4.71 12.78 40.14
N VAL A 68 -4.81 14.06 40.51
CA VAL A 68 -4.84 15.18 39.55
C VAL A 68 -3.57 15.21 38.69
N ARG A 69 -2.38 15.15 39.32
CA ARG A 69 -1.10 15.15 38.60
C ARG A 69 -0.94 13.95 37.69
N PHE A 70 -1.37 12.77 38.14
CA PHE A 70 -1.35 11.56 37.32
C PHE A 70 -2.27 11.71 36.10
N ARG A 71 -3.48 12.23 36.29
CA ARG A 71 -4.45 12.48 35.23
C ARG A 71 -3.95 13.52 34.21
N GLU A 72 -3.27 14.57 34.66
CA GLU A 72 -2.57 15.53 33.79
C GLU A 72 -1.45 14.88 32.97
N GLY A 73 -0.72 13.93 33.56
CA GLY A 73 0.25 13.10 32.84
C GLY A 73 -0.40 12.28 31.71
N LEU A 74 -1.48 11.56 32.01
CA LEU A 74 -2.22 10.78 31.03
C LEU A 74 -2.86 11.64 29.93
N SER A 75 -3.36 12.82 30.28
CA SER A 75 -3.92 13.76 29.30
C SER A 75 -2.85 14.24 28.31
N ARG A 76 -1.61 14.45 28.77
CA ARG A 76 -0.48 14.79 27.88
C ARG A 76 -0.10 13.64 26.95
N ILE A 77 -0.06 12.41 27.49
CA ILE A 77 0.20 11.20 26.68
C ILE A 77 -0.89 11.03 25.62
N THR A 78 -2.15 11.22 25.99
CA THR A 78 -3.29 11.12 25.05
C THR A 78 -3.18 12.16 23.94
N ALA A 79 -2.91 13.42 24.27
CA ALA A 79 -2.75 14.48 23.28
C ALA A 79 -1.57 14.23 22.32
N GLN A 80 -0.45 13.71 22.82
CA GLN A 80 0.67 13.30 21.96
C GLN A 80 0.27 12.12 21.06
N THR A 81 -0.42 11.12 21.62
CA THR A 81 -0.88 9.95 20.87
C THR A 81 -1.87 10.34 19.78
N ASP A 82 -2.74 11.35 20.01
CA ASP A 82 -3.63 11.90 18.99
C ASP A 82 -2.86 12.48 17.80
N THR A 83 -1.79 13.23 18.08
CA THR A 83 -0.90 13.75 17.02
C THR A 83 -0.22 12.61 16.27
N ASP A 84 0.24 11.57 16.98
CA ASP A 84 0.87 10.40 16.38
C ASP A 84 -0.13 9.59 15.52
N ILE A 85 -1.39 9.51 15.93
CA ILE A 85 -2.48 8.88 15.17
C ILE A 85 -2.71 9.64 13.86
N ASP A 86 -2.77 10.97 13.88
CA ASP A 86 -2.97 11.77 12.67
C ASP A 86 -1.82 11.58 11.67
N ASN A 87 -0.58 11.54 12.18
CA ASN A 87 0.61 11.24 11.39
C ASN A 87 0.56 9.81 10.82
N ALA A 88 0.23 8.82 11.64
CA ALA A 88 0.14 7.42 11.23
C ALA A 88 -0.98 7.19 10.20
N ARG A 89 -2.10 7.90 10.33
CA ARG A 89 -3.21 7.87 9.37
C ARG A 89 -2.79 8.41 8.02
N THR A 90 -2.14 9.56 8.01
CA THR A 90 -1.57 10.16 6.79
C THR A 90 -0.57 9.21 6.12
N ALA A 91 0.28 8.55 6.92
CA ALA A 91 1.23 7.57 6.42
C ALA A 91 0.53 6.33 5.83
N ALA A 92 -0.48 5.78 6.52
CA ALA A 92 -1.24 4.63 6.06
C ALA A 92 -1.98 4.91 4.75
N ASP A 93 -2.64 6.07 4.64
CA ASP A 93 -3.32 6.50 3.42
C ASP A 93 -2.35 6.58 2.25
N ARG A 94 -1.19 7.22 2.45
CA ARG A 94 -0.13 7.29 1.43
C ARG A 94 0.35 5.90 1.00
N ARG A 95 0.57 4.98 1.94
CA ARG A 95 0.99 3.61 1.60
C ARG A 95 -0.09 2.83 0.86
N GLN A 96 -1.35 3.06 1.19
CA GLN A 96 -2.47 2.44 0.49
C GLN A 96 -2.54 2.90 -0.96
N ASP A 97 -2.29 4.18 -1.23
CA ASP A 97 -2.23 4.71 -2.59
C ASP A 97 -1.01 4.18 -3.36
N GLU A 98 0.17 4.14 -2.73
CA GLU A 98 1.37 3.52 -3.30
C GLU A 98 1.11 2.05 -3.71
N ARG A 99 0.45 1.28 -2.85
CA ARG A 99 0.01 -0.10 -3.12
C ARG A 99 -0.94 -0.16 -4.32
N ARG A 100 -1.98 0.69 -4.37
CA ARG A 100 -2.92 0.76 -5.50
C ARG A 100 -2.19 1.04 -6.82
N HIS A 101 -1.24 1.98 -6.81
CA HIS A 101 -0.42 2.27 -7.99
C HIS A 101 0.51 1.11 -8.37
N ALA A 102 1.10 0.42 -7.40
CA ALA A 102 1.94 -0.75 -7.66
C ALA A 102 1.14 -1.88 -8.31
N GLU A 103 -0.08 -2.14 -7.82
CA GLU A 103 -0.95 -3.18 -8.38
C GLU A 103 -1.40 -2.84 -9.80
N LYS A 104 -1.77 -1.58 -10.08
CA LYS A 104 -2.08 -1.13 -11.45
C LYS A 104 -0.90 -1.34 -12.41
N ARG A 105 0.33 -1.04 -11.97
CA ARG A 105 1.54 -1.26 -12.79
C ARG A 105 1.84 -2.74 -13.01
N ARG A 106 1.58 -3.58 -12.01
CA ARG A 106 1.70 -5.04 -12.11
C ARG A 106 0.69 -5.59 -13.11
N ALA A 107 -0.59 -5.25 -12.98
CA ALA A 107 -1.66 -5.68 -13.87
C ALA A 107 -1.34 -5.31 -15.33
N HIS A 108 -0.98 -4.06 -15.61
CA HIS A 108 -0.60 -3.65 -16.96
C HIS A 108 0.64 -4.39 -17.51
N ALA A 109 1.62 -4.73 -16.66
CA ALA A 109 2.77 -5.53 -17.10
C ALA A 109 2.37 -6.98 -17.42
N GLN A 110 1.45 -7.55 -16.65
CA GLN A 110 0.89 -8.88 -16.87
C GLN A 110 0.08 -8.91 -18.19
N ASP A 111 -0.84 -7.97 -18.39
CA ASP A 111 -1.66 -7.87 -19.60
C ASP A 111 -0.79 -7.85 -20.86
N ARG A 112 0.27 -7.03 -20.85
CA ARG A 112 1.23 -6.95 -21.97
C ARG A 112 1.99 -8.25 -22.23
N ALA A 113 2.36 -8.98 -21.17
CA ALA A 113 3.03 -10.26 -21.29
C ALA A 113 2.07 -11.32 -21.85
N GLU A 114 0.81 -11.32 -21.40
CA GLU A 114 -0.24 -12.21 -21.87
C GLU A 114 -0.63 -11.94 -23.33
N ASP A 115 -0.77 -10.67 -23.73
CA ASP A 115 -1.00 -10.26 -25.11
C ASP A 115 0.12 -10.74 -26.03
N CYS A 116 1.37 -10.53 -25.63
CA CYS A 116 2.53 -10.99 -26.40
C CYS A 116 2.56 -12.52 -26.51
N ARG A 117 2.20 -13.24 -25.42
CA ARG A 117 2.08 -14.71 -25.45
C ARG A 117 0.99 -15.14 -26.43
N ARG A 118 -0.21 -14.57 -26.34
CA ARG A 118 -1.35 -14.85 -27.23
C ARG A 118 -1.00 -14.58 -28.70
N MET A 119 -0.29 -13.49 -28.98
CA MET A 119 0.18 -13.16 -30.34
C MET A 119 1.18 -14.20 -30.87
N ILE A 120 2.10 -14.69 -30.04
CA ILE A 120 3.06 -15.74 -30.45
C ILE A 120 2.36 -17.07 -30.71
N GLU A 121 1.41 -17.44 -29.84
CA GLU A 121 0.60 -18.66 -29.99
C GLU A 121 -0.23 -18.61 -31.28
N ARG A 122 -0.87 -17.46 -31.58
CA ARG A 122 -1.61 -17.23 -32.83
C ARG A 122 -0.69 -17.08 -34.06
N GLY A 123 0.47 -16.47 -33.90
CA GLY A 123 1.50 -16.29 -34.95
C GLY A 123 2.24 -17.58 -35.32
N GLY A 124 2.05 -18.67 -34.56
CA GLY A 124 2.35 -20.04 -35.00
C GLY A 124 1.40 -20.55 -36.11
N GLN A 125 0.31 -19.83 -36.39
CA GLN A 125 -0.63 -20.05 -37.50
C GLN A 125 -0.60 -18.90 -38.52
N PHE A 126 0.55 -18.25 -38.76
CA PHE A 126 0.62 -17.17 -39.75
C PHE A 126 0.85 -17.72 -41.16
N LEU A 127 -0.21 -17.80 -41.97
CA LEU A 127 -0.11 -17.77 -43.43
C LEU A 127 0.48 -16.41 -43.84
N PRO A 128 1.50 -16.37 -44.71
CA PRO A 128 2.12 -15.12 -45.10
C PRO A 128 1.12 -14.28 -45.90
N THR A 129 0.73 -13.12 -45.35
CA THR A 129 -0.03 -12.13 -46.11
C THR A 129 0.79 -11.73 -47.34
N PRO A 130 0.26 -11.85 -48.58
CA PRO A 130 1.01 -11.45 -49.76
C PRO A 130 1.22 -9.93 -49.69
N GLY A 131 2.48 -9.51 -49.88
CA GLY A 131 2.87 -8.11 -49.88
C GLY A 131 2.02 -7.31 -50.87
N ARG A 132 1.47 -6.18 -50.43
CA ARG A 132 0.89 -5.18 -51.33
C ARG A 132 2.00 -4.72 -52.28
N LYS A 133 1.92 -5.12 -53.55
CA LYS A 133 2.62 -4.45 -54.64
C LYS A 133 2.12 -3.00 -54.67
N ALA A 134 3.02 -2.05 -54.46
CA ALA A 134 2.76 -0.65 -54.77
C ALA A 134 2.64 -0.54 -56.29
N ILE A 135 1.44 -0.27 -56.79
CA ILE A 135 1.21 0.09 -58.18
C ILE A 135 1.46 1.59 -58.27
N TRP A 136 2.65 1.97 -58.75
CA TRP A 136 2.92 3.33 -59.20
C TRP A 136 2.35 3.45 -60.61
N HIS A 137 1.32 4.28 -60.78
CA HIS A 137 0.88 4.72 -62.10
C HIS A 137 1.63 6.00 -62.44
N ASP A 138 2.46 5.95 -63.49
CA ASP A 138 3.03 7.10 -64.17
C ASP A 138 1.97 7.64 -65.15
N THR A 139 1.52 8.87 -64.93
CA THR A 139 0.95 9.79 -65.94
C THR A 139 1.08 11.22 -65.44
#